data_AF-A0A1Q7RJ23-F1
#
_entry.id   AF-A0A1Q7RJ23-F1
#
_cell.length_a   1.000
_cell.length_b   1.000
_cell.length_c   1.000
_cell.angle_alpha   90.00
_cell.angle_beta   90.00
_cell.angle_gamma   90.00
#
_symmetry.space_group_name_H-M   'P 1'
#
loop_
_entity.id
_entity.type
_entity.pdbx_description
1 polymer ?
#
loop_
_entity_poly.entity_id
_entity_poly.type
_entity_poly.pdbx_seq_one_letter_code
_entity_poly.pdbx_strand_id
1 'polypeptide(L)' 'MRSANLTAAVLLACVSLAHLLRLIFRVQVTVADRFIPMWVSAVAFLVAGGVAVMLWRGRR' A
#
# COMPACT_ATOMS: atom_id res chain seq x y z
N MET A 1 -7.95 20.80 4.71
CA MET A 1 -7.12 19.96 3.81
C MET A 1 -5.89 19.34 4.50
N ARG A 2 -5.17 20.06 5.38
CA ARG A 2 -3.93 19.55 6.03
C ARG A 2 -4.13 18.25 6.85
N SER A 3 -5.25 18.12 7.57
CA SER A 3 -5.58 16.95 8.38
C SER A 3 -5.90 15.72 7.52
N ALA A 4 -6.70 15.89 6.46
CA ALA A 4 -7.09 14.82 5.55
C ALA A 4 -5.88 14.17 4.84
N ASN A 5 -4.88 14.97 4.43
CA ASN A 5 -3.67 14.45 3.78
C ASN A 5 -2.84 13.55 4.70
N LEU A 6 -2.85 13.79 6.02
CA LEU A 6 -2.12 12.92 6.96
C LEU A 6 -2.90 11.64 7.24
N THR A 7 -4.22 11.71 7.40
CA THR A 7 -5.04 10.50 7.50
C THR A 7 -4.88 9.64 6.25
N ALA A 8 -4.89 10.24 5.06
CA ALA A 8 -4.64 9.54 3.80
C ALA A 8 -3.23 8.94 3.74
N ALA A 9 -2.19 9.69 4.13
CA ALA A 9 -0.81 9.21 4.15
C ALA A 9 -0.63 8.01 5.10
N VAL A 10 -1.23 8.06 6.29
CA VAL A 10 -1.18 6.95 7.27
C VAL A 10 -1.90 5.72 6.73
N LEU A 11 -3.10 5.88 6.16
CA LEU A 11 -3.85 4.78 5.56
C LEU A 11 -3.09 4.13 4.40
N LEU A 12 -2.56 4.93 3.47
CA LEU A 12 -1.76 4.46 2.34
C LEU A 12 -0.48 3.75 2.81
N ALA A 13 0.17 4.25 3.87
CA ALA A 13 1.33 3.60 4.48
C ALA A 13 0.96 2.24 5.08
N CYS A 14 -0.16 2.13 5.79
CA CYS A 14 -0.64 0.84 6.32
C CYS A 14 -0.96 -0.16 5.20
N VAL A 15 -1.62 0.30 4.13
CA VAL A 15 -1.93 -0.54 2.95
C VAL A 15 -0.64 -1.01 2.27
N SER A 16 0.32 -0.10 2.08
CA SER A 16 1.64 -0.41 1.53
C SER A 16 2.34 -1.48 2.39
N LEU A 17 2.39 -1.30 3.71
CA LEU A 17 2.94 -2.28 4.65
C LEU A 17 2.24 -3.65 4.56
N ALA A 18 0.91 -3.69 4.44
CA ALA A 18 0.17 -4.94 4.29
C ALA A 18 0.57 -5.68 3.00
N HIS A 19 0.75 -4.97 1.89
CA HIS A 19 1.25 -5.56 0.64
C HIS A 19 2.71 -6.04 0.75
N LEU A 20 3.57 -5.30 1.45
CA LEU A 20 4.94 -5.72 1.73
C LEU A 20 4.97 -7.00 2.57
N LEU A 21 4.16 -7.04 3.63
CA LEU A 21 4.03 -8.20 4.50
C LEU A 21 3.52 -9.43 3.74
N ARG A 22 2.54 -9.22 2.86
CA ARG A 22 2.05 -10.25 1.94
C ARG A 22 3.15 -10.80 1.04
N LEU A 23 4.03 -9.94 0.50
CA LEU A 23 5.17 -10.38 -0.32
C LEU A 23 6.18 -11.21 0.49
N ILE A 24 6.52 -10.77 1.70
CA ILE A 24 7.50 -11.43 2.58
C ILE A 24 7.02 -12.82 2.97
N PHE A 25 5.79 -12.94 3.47
CA PHE A 25 5.23 -14.22 3.91
C PHE A 25 4.63 -15.05 2.78
N ARG A 26 4.70 -14.57 1.53
CA ARG A 26 4.12 -15.20 0.35
C ARG A 26 2.66 -15.61 0.55
N VAL A 27 1.88 -14.75 1.21
CA VAL A 27 0.46 -15.02 1.49
C VAL A 27 -0.30 -15.05 0.17
N GLN A 28 -0.84 -16.22 -0.15
CA GLN A 28 -1.67 -16.43 -1.32
C GLN A 28 -3.08 -15.92 -1.02
N VAL A 29 -3.55 -14.99 -1.84
CA VAL A 29 -4.88 -14.41 -1.73
C VAL A 29 -5.65 -14.79 -2.98
N THR A 30 -6.76 -15.49 -2.79
CA THR A 30 -7.69 -15.89 -3.85
C THR A 30 -8.92 -15.01 -3.76
N VAL A 31 -9.35 -14.45 -4.89
CA VAL A 31 -10.57 -13.64 -4.98
C VAL A 31 -11.39 -14.16 -6.15
N ALA A 32 -12.64 -14.56 -5.89
CA ALA A 32 -13.54 -15.16 -6.88
C ALA A 32 -12.85 -16.27 -7.70
N ASP A 33 -12.28 -17.25 -7.00
CA ASP A 33 -11.54 -18.40 -7.57
C ASP A 33 -10.31 -18.07 -8.43
N ARG A 34 -9.88 -16.80 -8.47
CA ARG A 34 -8.64 -16.39 -9.14
C ARG A 34 -7.55 -16.08 -8.14
N PHE A 35 -6.38 -16.67 -8.35
CA PHE A 35 -5.18 -16.34 -7.60
C PHE A 35 -4.69 -14.95 -8.00
N ILE A 36 -4.56 -14.05 -7.03
CA ILE A 36 -3.96 -12.74 -7.28
C ILE A 36 -2.45 -12.93 -7.35
N PRO A 37 -1.82 -12.61 -8.50
CA PRO A 37 -0.38 -12.75 -8.64
C PRO A 37 0.39 -11.87 -7.64
N MET A 38 1.53 -12.37 -7.16
CA MET A 38 2.34 -11.66 -6.16
C MET A 38 2.90 -10.33 -6.70
N TRP A 39 3.19 -10.25 -8.00
CA TRP A 39 3.69 -9.01 -8.63
C TRP A 39 2.72 -7.84 -8.49
N VAL A 40 1.41 -8.10 -8.44
CA VAL A 40 0.38 -7.06 -8.22
C VAL A 40 0.56 -6.41 -6.85
N SER A 41 0.96 -7.18 -5.83
CA SER A 41 1.25 -6.63 -4.50
C SER A 41 2.54 -5.80 -4.48
N ALA A 42 3.53 -6.12 -5.31
CA ALA A 42 4.74 -5.29 -5.45
C ALA A 42 4.44 -3.93 -6.06
N VAL A 43 3.60 -3.89 -7.09
CA VAL A 43 3.12 -2.64 -7.69
C VAL A 43 2.29 -1.84 -6.68
N ALA A 44 1.36 -2.50 -5.98
CA ALA A 44 0.54 -1.85 -4.95
C ALA A 44 1.39 -1.27 -3.80
N PHE A 45 2.42 -1.99 -3.36
CA PHE A 45 3.38 -1.50 -2.36
C PHE A 45 4.08 -0.22 -2.82
N LEU A 46 4.62 -0.20 -4.04
CA LEU A 46 5.35 0.94 -4.60
C LEU A 46 4.44 2.16 -4.82
N VAL A 47 3.25 1.96 -5.37
CA VAL A 47 2.31 3.06 -5.63
C VAL A 47 1.76 3.62 -4.31
N ALA A 48 1.22 2.77 -3.43
CA ALA A 48 0.67 3.23 -2.16
C ALA A 48 1.75 3.87 -1.27
N GLY A 49 2.93 3.26 -1.21
CA GLY A 49 4.08 3.79 -0.47
C GLY A 49 4.58 5.12 -1.05
N GLY A 50 4.72 5.21 -2.37
CA GLY A 50 5.13 6.43 -3.06
C GLY A 50 4.18 7.59 -2.83
N VAL A 51 2.86 7.35 -2.94
CA VAL A 51 1.83 8.37 -2.69
C VAL A 51 1.80 8.77 -1.20
N ALA A 52 1.94 7.81 -0.27
CA ALA A 52 2.04 8.11 1.16
C ALA A 52 3.23 9.02 1.48
N VAL A 53 4.41 8.71 0.93
CA VAL A 53 5.62 9.51 1.10
C VAL A 53 5.47 10.90 0.47
N MET A 54 4.86 10.99 -0.71
CA MET A 54 4.60 12.28 -1.37
C MET A 54 3.67 13.16 -0.54
N LEU A 55 2.58 12.60 -0.01
CA LEU A 55 1.64 13.30 0.88
C LEU A 55 2.30 13.73 2.20
N TRP A 56 3.16 12.89 2.77
CA TRP A 56 3.92 13.21 3.98
C TRP A 56 4.91 14.36 3.74
N ARG A 57 5.63 14.33 2.61
CA ARG A 57 6.59 15.38 2.23
C ARG A 57 5.92 16.70 1.92
N GLY A 58 4.77 16.69 1.23
CA GLY A 58 3.98 17.88 0.95
C GLY A 58 3.31 18.50 2.20
N ARG A 59 3.43 17.87 3.36
CA ARG A 59 2.92 18.39 4.64
C ARG A 59 4.02 19.08 5.48
N ARG A 60 5.31 18.78 5.26
CA ARG A 60 6.45 19.53 5.79
C ARG A 60 6.55 20.88 5.08
#